data_AF-A0A6N9RAJ8-F1
#
_entry.id   AF-A0A6N9RAJ8-F1
#
_cell.length_a   1.000
_cell.length_b   1.000
_cell.length_c   1.000
_cell.angle_alpha   90.00
_cell.angle_beta   90.00
_cell.angle_gamma   90.00
#
_symmetry.space_group_name_H-M   'P 1'
#
loop_
_entity.id
_entity.type
_entity.pdbx_description
1 polymer ?
#
loop_
_entity_poly.entity_id
_entity_poly.type
_entity_poly.pdbx_seq_one_letter_code
_entity_poly.pdbx_strand_id
1 'polypeptide(L)'
;MSPTADTPPTPNGLRERLFKAGYIADEDLASLIWMGLTLERPLLLEGAAGVGKTAVAGACARALGRPLLRLQCYEGLDLSQAVYEWNYSRQLLEIRLAEAGQADRAALRDNLFSEDFLLQRPLLQAIRSPTPCVLLIDEIDRADEAFEAFLLEVLSEHQVSIPEIGTLKALSKPLVILTSNGTRDLSDALRRRCLFHYLDYPSLARETQIVRTLVPEAASRLVEEAVAFVQRLRREDLDKVPGIAETLDWVRVLFHLGHGELPVDHMVLVPTLAALLKTRNDRWQVTAERVGKLVDGPRIAQDVGVAGAMK
;
A
#
# COMPACT_ATOMS: atom_id res chain seq x y z
N MET A 1 -6.50 -28.74 -20.79
CA MET A 1 -6.75 -27.34 -21.19
C MET A 1 -5.94 -26.47 -20.26
N SER A 2 -4.86 -25.88 -20.75
CA SER A 2 -4.04 -24.95 -19.96
C SER A 2 -4.86 -23.71 -19.66
N PRO A 3 -4.92 -23.21 -18.41
CA PRO A 3 -5.65 -21.99 -18.12
C PRO A 3 -4.98 -20.84 -18.88
N THR A 4 -5.78 -20.12 -19.66
CA THR A 4 -5.39 -18.87 -20.31
C THR A 4 -4.86 -17.89 -19.25
N ALA A 5 -3.80 -17.15 -19.58
CA ALA A 5 -3.09 -16.26 -18.66
C ALA A 5 -3.94 -15.14 -18.01
N ASP A 6 -5.20 -14.98 -18.45
CA ASP A 6 -6.12 -13.92 -18.01
C ASP A 6 -7.20 -14.33 -17.00
N THR A 7 -7.36 -15.62 -16.66
CA THR A 7 -8.35 -15.98 -15.63
C THR A 7 -7.80 -15.63 -14.25
N PRO A 8 -8.49 -14.82 -13.43
CA PRO A 8 -8.02 -14.47 -12.09
C PRO A 8 -7.84 -15.76 -11.28
N PRO A 9 -6.69 -15.97 -10.64
CA PRO A 9 -6.45 -17.17 -9.83
C PRO A 9 -7.51 -17.26 -8.74
N THR A 10 -7.92 -18.47 -8.36
CA THR A 10 -8.85 -18.66 -7.23
C THR A 10 -8.33 -17.95 -5.98
N PRO A 11 -9.19 -17.58 -5.00
CA PRO A 11 -8.75 -16.91 -3.78
C PRO A 11 -7.56 -17.62 -3.10
N ASN A 12 -7.59 -18.94 -3.04
CA ASN A 12 -6.49 -19.76 -2.52
C ASN A 12 -5.21 -19.65 -3.35
N GLY A 13 -5.32 -19.73 -4.68
CA GLY A 13 -4.18 -19.57 -5.59
C GLY A 13 -3.58 -18.16 -5.52
N LEU A 14 -4.40 -17.14 -5.29
CA LEU A 14 -3.93 -15.77 -5.09
C LEU A 14 -3.18 -15.63 -3.76
N ARG A 15 -3.70 -16.23 -2.68
CA ARG A 15 -3.02 -16.25 -1.38
C ARG A 15 -1.62 -16.87 -1.47
N GLU A 16 -1.48 -17.99 -2.18
CA GLU A 16 -0.17 -18.61 -2.42
C GLU A 16 0.78 -17.72 -3.22
N ARG A 17 0.28 -17.02 -4.25
CA ARG A 17 1.10 -16.08 -5.03
C ARG A 17 1.51 -14.87 -4.21
N LEU A 18 0.62 -14.33 -3.38
CA LEU A 18 0.93 -13.23 -2.47
C LEU A 18 2.00 -13.66 -1.45
N PHE A 19 1.88 -14.88 -0.91
CA PHE A 19 2.88 -15.44 -0.01
C PHE A 19 4.27 -15.52 -0.67
N LYS A 20 4.34 -16.03 -1.91
CA LYS A 20 5.59 -16.05 -2.70
C LYS A 20 6.12 -14.66 -3.02
N ALA A 21 5.23 -13.66 -3.13
CA ALA A 21 5.59 -12.25 -3.32
C ALA A 21 6.00 -11.53 -2.03
N GLY A 22 6.08 -12.25 -0.90
CA GLY A 22 6.50 -11.75 0.41
C GLY A 22 5.40 -11.08 1.23
N TYR A 23 4.12 -11.37 0.96
CA TYR A 23 2.99 -10.81 1.70
C TYR A 23 2.04 -11.89 2.21
N ILE A 24 1.73 -11.83 3.50
CA ILE A 24 0.87 -12.82 4.17
C ILE A 24 -0.55 -12.27 4.28
N ALA A 25 -1.34 -12.55 3.24
CA ALA A 25 -2.76 -12.23 3.20
C ALA A 25 -3.59 -13.24 4.00
N ASP A 26 -4.64 -12.76 4.66
CA ASP A 26 -5.70 -13.61 5.19
C ASP A 26 -6.65 -14.01 4.06
N GLU A 27 -7.63 -14.84 4.41
CA GLU A 27 -8.63 -15.34 3.47
C GLU A 27 -9.53 -14.21 2.96
N ASP A 28 -9.90 -13.26 3.81
CA ASP A 28 -10.78 -12.14 3.48
C ASP A 28 -10.13 -11.20 2.47
N LEU A 29 -8.87 -10.80 2.69
CA LEU A 29 -8.11 -9.95 1.79
C LEU A 29 -7.82 -10.65 0.46
N ALA A 30 -7.46 -11.94 0.49
CA ALA A 30 -7.28 -12.71 -0.74
C ALA A 30 -8.57 -12.80 -1.55
N SER A 31 -9.71 -13.02 -0.89
CA SER A 31 -11.04 -13.04 -1.51
C SER A 31 -11.42 -11.66 -2.05
N LEU A 32 -11.14 -10.60 -1.31
CA LEU A 32 -11.37 -9.22 -1.75
C LEU A 32 -10.60 -8.87 -3.01
N ILE A 33 -9.30 -9.19 -3.06
CA ILE A 33 -8.48 -8.93 -4.25
C ILE A 33 -8.97 -9.75 -5.44
N TRP A 34 -9.35 -11.02 -5.22
CA TRP A 34 -9.96 -11.84 -6.25
C TRP A 34 -11.28 -11.25 -6.77
N MET A 35 -12.15 -10.76 -5.88
CA MET A 35 -13.38 -10.06 -6.27
C MET A 35 -13.08 -8.79 -7.06
N GLY A 36 -12.09 -7.99 -6.65
CA GLY A 36 -11.67 -6.79 -7.39
C GLY A 36 -11.17 -7.10 -8.79
N LEU A 37 -10.37 -8.16 -8.95
CA LEU A 37 -9.90 -8.63 -10.25
C LEU A 37 -11.04 -9.17 -11.13
N THR A 38 -12.01 -9.86 -10.54
CA THR A 38 -13.11 -10.52 -11.27
C THR A 38 -14.22 -9.53 -11.66
N LEU A 39 -14.53 -8.59 -10.77
CA LEU A 39 -15.57 -7.58 -10.98
C LEU A 39 -15.02 -6.30 -11.61
N GLU A 40 -13.69 -6.20 -11.76
CA GLU A 40 -13.00 -5.00 -12.24
C GLU A 40 -13.36 -3.77 -11.39
N ARG A 41 -13.46 -3.98 -10.07
CA ARG A 41 -13.82 -2.95 -9.09
C ARG A 41 -12.61 -2.53 -8.25
N PRO A 42 -12.49 -1.25 -7.91
CA PRO A 42 -11.42 -0.76 -7.04
C PRO A 42 -11.55 -1.33 -5.63
N LEU A 43 -10.42 -1.49 -4.94
CA LEU A 43 -10.34 -1.91 -3.54
C LEU A 43 -10.08 -0.70 -2.66
N LEU A 44 -10.81 -0.55 -1.56
CA LEU A 44 -10.53 0.43 -0.52
C LEU A 44 -10.06 -0.30 0.74
N LEU A 45 -8.79 -0.08 1.08
CA LEU A 45 -8.12 -0.64 2.24
C LEU A 45 -8.01 0.45 3.32
N GLU A 46 -8.79 0.31 4.39
CA GLU A 46 -8.71 1.20 5.56
C GLU A 46 -8.02 0.49 6.72
N GLY A 47 -7.44 1.23 7.66
CA GLY A 47 -6.78 0.65 8.83
C GLY A 47 -5.77 1.60 9.46
N ALA A 48 -5.17 1.20 10.59
CA ALA A 48 -4.15 2.00 11.25
C ALA A 48 -2.86 2.14 10.42
N ALA A 49 -2.02 3.11 10.74
CA ALA A 49 -0.71 3.25 10.12
C ALA A 49 0.15 2.00 10.39
N GLY A 50 0.94 1.57 9.41
CA GLY A 50 1.90 0.48 9.60
C GLY A 50 1.30 -0.95 9.62
N VAL A 51 0.02 -1.14 9.34
CA VAL A 51 -0.61 -2.49 9.18
C VAL A 51 -0.36 -3.14 7.80
N GLY A 52 0.34 -2.45 6.89
CA GLY A 52 0.76 -3.01 5.61
C GLY A 52 -0.20 -2.77 4.42
N LYS A 53 -1.11 -1.78 4.50
CA LYS A 53 -2.04 -1.41 3.41
C LYS A 53 -1.32 -1.15 2.08
N THR A 54 -0.31 -0.28 2.10
CA THR A 54 0.52 0.07 0.94
C THR A 54 1.29 -1.15 0.40
N ALA A 55 1.71 -2.06 1.28
CA ALA A 55 2.44 -3.27 0.88
C ALA A 55 1.59 -4.26 0.08
N VAL A 56 0.25 -4.24 0.25
CA VAL A 56 -0.69 -5.06 -0.54
C VAL A 56 -0.53 -4.78 -2.03
N ALA A 57 -0.47 -3.52 -2.44
CA ALA A 57 -0.38 -3.19 -3.87
C ALA A 57 0.94 -3.68 -4.50
N GLY A 58 2.06 -3.52 -3.78
CA GLY A 58 3.34 -4.07 -4.22
C GLY A 58 3.34 -5.60 -4.30
N ALA A 59 2.69 -6.27 -3.36
CA ALA A 59 2.53 -7.72 -3.39
C ALA A 59 1.65 -8.18 -4.56
N CYS A 60 0.53 -7.51 -4.82
CA CYS A 60 -0.33 -7.78 -5.97
C CYS A 60 0.42 -7.60 -7.29
N ALA A 61 1.18 -6.52 -7.45
CA ALA A 61 1.98 -6.27 -8.64
C ALA A 61 2.96 -7.41 -8.92
N ARG A 62 3.73 -7.83 -7.90
CA ARG A 62 4.65 -8.97 -8.01
C ARG A 62 3.93 -10.30 -8.26
N ALA A 63 2.85 -10.58 -7.54
CA ALA A 63 2.08 -11.83 -7.64
C ALA A 63 1.38 -12.02 -9.00
N LEU A 64 0.97 -10.91 -9.62
CA LEU A 64 0.31 -10.88 -10.92
C LEU A 64 1.28 -10.63 -12.09
N GLY A 65 2.54 -10.26 -11.80
CA GLY A 65 3.52 -9.89 -12.82
C GLY A 65 3.16 -8.59 -13.55
N ARG A 66 2.51 -7.65 -12.86
CA ARG A 66 1.99 -6.39 -13.42
C ARG A 66 2.83 -5.20 -12.96
N PRO A 67 3.00 -4.14 -13.78
CA PRO A 67 3.66 -2.92 -13.33
C PRO A 67 2.86 -2.25 -12.21
N LEU A 68 3.57 -1.67 -11.23
CA LEU A 68 2.99 -0.90 -10.14
C LEU A 68 3.11 0.60 -10.46
N LEU A 69 1.99 1.28 -10.54
CA LEU A 69 1.90 2.73 -10.62
C LEU A 69 1.40 3.26 -9.28
N ARG A 70 2.07 4.26 -8.73
CA ARG A 70 1.71 4.85 -7.44
C ARG A 70 1.38 6.33 -7.59
N LEU A 71 0.21 6.71 -7.09
CA LEU A 71 -0.18 8.07 -6.81
C LEU A 71 -0.20 8.26 -5.29
N GLN A 72 0.58 9.21 -4.79
CA GLN A 72 0.52 9.61 -3.38
C GLN A 72 -0.45 10.78 -3.26
N CYS A 73 -1.44 10.64 -2.38
CA CYS A 73 -2.34 11.73 -2.04
C CYS A 73 -1.78 12.56 -0.88
N TYR A 74 -1.98 13.87 -0.97
CA TYR A 74 -1.65 14.87 0.03
C TYR A 74 -2.55 16.09 -0.18
N GLU A 75 -2.57 16.98 0.81
CA GLU A 75 -3.39 18.20 0.76
C GLU A 75 -2.89 19.14 -0.35
N GLY A 76 -3.79 19.56 -1.24
CA GLY A 76 -3.45 20.40 -2.39
C GLY A 76 -2.88 19.63 -3.59
N LEU A 77 -3.01 18.29 -3.63
CA LEU A 77 -2.77 17.51 -4.84
C LEU A 77 -3.70 18.01 -5.95
N ASP A 78 -3.12 18.46 -7.06
CA ASP A 78 -3.88 18.97 -8.19
C ASP A 78 -4.08 17.92 -9.30
N LEU A 79 -4.98 18.23 -10.23
CA LEU A 79 -5.25 17.39 -11.39
C LEU A 79 -3.98 17.20 -12.25
N SER A 80 -3.14 18.22 -12.34
CA SER A 80 -1.97 18.21 -13.22
C SER A 80 -0.90 17.22 -12.75
N GLN A 81 -0.74 17.05 -11.43
CA GLN A 81 0.18 16.12 -10.80
C GLN A 81 -0.36 14.69 -10.80
N ALA A 82 -1.68 14.52 -10.79
CA ALA A 82 -2.31 13.21 -10.77
C ALA A 82 -2.51 12.60 -12.17
N VAL A 83 -2.86 13.44 -13.16
CA VAL A 83 -3.31 13.00 -14.49
C VAL A 83 -2.29 13.32 -15.58
N TYR A 84 -2.02 14.60 -15.84
CA TYR A 84 -1.14 15.01 -16.91
C TYR A 84 -0.61 16.43 -16.74
N GLU A 85 0.56 16.68 -17.30
CA GLU A 85 1.08 18.03 -17.47
C GLU A 85 1.51 18.22 -18.92
N TRP A 86 1.26 19.40 -19.48
CA TRP A 86 1.76 19.74 -20.81
C TRP A 86 3.27 20.02 -20.77
N ASN A 87 4.03 19.37 -21.64
CA ASN A 87 5.44 19.66 -21.81
C ASN A 87 5.62 20.92 -22.66
N TYR A 88 5.40 22.07 -22.05
CA TYR A 88 5.55 23.38 -22.70
C TYR A 88 6.96 23.61 -23.26
N SER A 89 7.98 23.06 -22.61
CA SER A 89 9.37 23.19 -23.09
C SER A 89 9.57 22.49 -24.44
N ARG A 90 8.99 21.30 -24.61
CA ARG A 90 9.01 20.55 -25.87
C ARG A 90 8.15 21.23 -26.93
N GLN A 91 6.98 21.75 -26.56
CA GLN A 91 6.13 22.53 -27.48
C GLN A 91 6.87 23.77 -28.02
N LEU A 92 7.52 24.53 -27.14
CA LEU A 92 8.29 25.72 -27.53
C LEU A 92 9.49 25.39 -28.41
N LEU A 93 10.18 24.27 -28.16
CA LEU A 93 11.29 23.82 -28.99
C LEU A 93 10.81 23.47 -30.41
N GLU A 94 9.72 22.73 -30.53
CA GLU A 94 9.11 22.39 -31.83
C GLU A 94 8.67 23.63 -32.60
N ILE A 95 8.06 24.61 -31.91
CA ILE A 95 7.70 25.90 -32.52
C ILE A 95 8.95 26.60 -33.07
N ARG A 96 10.04 26.68 -32.30
CA ARG A 96 11.28 27.34 -32.74
C ARG A 96 11.97 26.60 -33.90
N LEU A 97 11.98 25.27 -33.88
CA LEU A 97 12.53 24.45 -34.96
C LEU A 97 11.72 24.64 -36.25
N ALA A 98 10.39 24.71 -36.13
CA ALA A 98 9.49 24.98 -37.24
C ALA A 98 9.64 26.42 -37.79
N GLU A 99 9.90 27.41 -36.92
CA GLU A 99 10.19 28.79 -37.33
C GLU A 99 11.54 28.92 -38.05
N ALA A 100 12.54 28.12 -37.66
CA ALA A 100 13.87 28.10 -38.29
C ALA A 100 13.90 27.30 -39.61
N GLY A 101 12.93 26.42 -39.85
CA GLY A 101 12.75 25.66 -41.09
C GLY A 101 11.64 26.19 -42.01
N GLN A 102 11.42 25.53 -43.15
CA GLN A 102 10.22 25.71 -44.00
C GLN A 102 9.12 24.72 -43.59
N ALA A 103 8.89 24.51 -42.29
CA ALA A 103 7.84 23.62 -41.83
C ALA A 103 6.45 24.27 -42.04
N ASP A 104 5.46 23.45 -42.40
CA ASP A 104 4.08 23.91 -42.58
C ASP A 104 3.47 24.31 -41.23
N ARG A 105 3.30 25.61 -41.02
CA ARG A 105 2.83 26.20 -39.77
C ARG A 105 1.40 25.78 -39.41
N ALA A 106 0.59 25.38 -40.39
CA ALA A 106 -0.77 24.89 -40.15
C ALA A 106 -0.75 23.49 -39.52
N ALA A 107 0.04 22.57 -40.09
CA ALA A 107 0.23 21.23 -39.55
C ALA A 107 0.90 21.23 -38.16
N LEU A 108 1.76 22.21 -37.89
CA LEU A 108 2.36 22.37 -36.57
C LEU A 108 1.30 22.75 -35.52
N ARG A 109 0.42 23.72 -35.83
CA ARG A 109 -0.62 24.21 -34.92
C ARG A 109 -1.57 23.10 -34.47
N ASP A 110 -1.95 22.21 -35.37
CA ASP A 110 -2.86 21.10 -35.06
C ASP A 110 -2.17 19.99 -34.23
N ASN A 111 -0.84 19.86 -34.32
CA ASN A 111 -0.07 18.86 -33.58
C ASN A 111 0.42 19.33 -32.19
N LEU A 112 0.35 20.63 -31.87
CA LEU A 112 0.82 21.17 -30.58
C LEU A 112 0.07 20.61 -29.37
N PHE A 113 -1.20 20.21 -29.56
CA PHE A 113 -2.04 19.58 -28.53
C PHE A 113 -2.25 18.10 -28.81
N SER A 114 -1.15 17.37 -29.08
CA SER A 114 -1.17 15.91 -29.24
C SER A 114 -0.72 15.19 -27.97
N GLU A 115 -1.09 13.91 -27.83
CA GLU A 115 -0.67 13.04 -26.72
C GLU A 115 0.87 13.01 -26.53
N ASP A 116 1.64 13.29 -27.60
CA ASP A 116 3.11 13.30 -27.57
C ASP A 116 3.72 14.41 -26.69
N PHE A 117 2.97 15.47 -26.42
CA PHE A 117 3.40 16.56 -25.54
C PHE A 117 2.85 16.40 -24.11
N LEU A 118 2.06 15.37 -23.83
CA LEU A 118 1.54 15.09 -22.50
C LEU A 118 2.55 14.30 -21.67
N LEU A 119 2.99 14.90 -20.58
CA LEU A 119 3.66 14.17 -19.50
C LEU A 119 2.59 13.41 -18.72
N GLN A 120 2.44 12.13 -19.05
CA GLN A 120 1.49 11.26 -18.37
C GLN A 120 1.90 11.07 -16.90
N ARG A 121 0.97 11.34 -15.98
CA ARG A 121 1.11 11.09 -14.54
C ARG A 121 0.46 9.75 -14.17
N PRO A 122 0.58 9.26 -12.92
CA PRO A 122 0.20 7.88 -12.57
C PRO A 122 -1.20 7.46 -13.01
N LEU A 123 -2.21 8.34 -12.92
CA LEU A 123 -3.57 8.01 -13.36
C LEU A 123 -3.65 7.83 -14.88
N LEU A 124 -3.12 8.77 -15.66
CA LEU A 124 -3.13 8.65 -17.12
C LEU A 124 -2.24 7.50 -17.60
N GLN A 125 -1.09 7.27 -16.97
CA GLN A 125 -0.23 6.12 -17.24
C GLN A 125 -0.96 4.80 -17.03
N ALA A 126 -1.81 4.69 -15.99
CA ALA A 126 -2.58 3.49 -15.72
C ALA A 126 -3.65 3.25 -16.79
N ILE A 127 -4.39 4.30 -17.17
CA ILE A 127 -5.42 4.25 -18.21
C ILE A 127 -4.81 3.95 -19.58
N ARG A 128 -3.68 4.56 -19.93
CA ARG A 128 -2.99 4.35 -21.21
C ARG A 128 -2.03 3.16 -21.20
N SER A 129 -2.00 2.37 -20.14
CA SER A 129 -1.13 1.20 -20.10
C SER A 129 -1.63 0.13 -21.09
N PRO A 130 -0.79 -0.36 -22.01
CA PRO A 130 -1.20 -1.41 -22.96
C PRO A 130 -1.38 -2.76 -22.29
N THR A 131 -0.81 -2.94 -21.09
CA THR A 131 -0.91 -4.17 -20.29
C THR A 131 -1.55 -3.87 -18.94
N PRO A 132 -2.36 -4.79 -18.37
CA PRO A 132 -2.97 -4.58 -17.06
C PRO A 132 -1.93 -4.24 -16.00
N CYS A 133 -2.17 -3.17 -15.25
CA CYS A 133 -1.28 -2.71 -14.19
C CYS A 133 -1.95 -2.79 -12.81
N VAL A 134 -1.18 -2.53 -11.75
CA VAL A 134 -1.70 -2.26 -10.41
C VAL A 134 -1.53 -0.77 -10.15
N LEU A 135 -2.63 -0.07 -9.87
CA LEU A 135 -2.64 1.35 -9.53
C LEU A 135 -2.89 1.50 -8.04
N LEU A 136 -1.90 2.00 -7.31
CA LEU A 136 -2.00 2.36 -5.90
C LEU A 136 -2.31 3.85 -5.77
N ILE A 137 -3.45 4.18 -5.17
CA ILE A 137 -3.79 5.54 -4.71
C ILE A 137 -3.61 5.55 -3.19
N ASP A 138 -2.48 6.08 -2.73
CA ASP A 138 -2.06 5.97 -1.33
C ASP A 138 -2.51 7.18 -0.52
N GLU A 139 -3.02 6.95 0.69
CA GLU A 139 -3.51 7.98 1.62
C GLU A 139 -4.60 8.90 1.04
N ILE A 140 -5.63 8.31 0.41
CA ILE A 140 -6.71 9.08 -0.24
C ILE A 140 -7.44 10.03 0.73
N ASP A 141 -7.42 9.72 2.03
CA ASP A 141 -7.94 10.57 3.10
C ASP A 141 -7.15 11.89 3.27
N ARG A 142 -5.99 12.05 2.62
CA ARG A 142 -5.25 13.31 2.59
C ARG A 142 -5.57 14.21 1.41
N ALA A 143 -6.21 13.69 0.36
CA ALA A 143 -6.64 14.51 -0.77
C ALA A 143 -7.88 15.35 -0.39
N ASP A 144 -8.27 16.30 -1.24
CA ASP A 144 -9.50 17.07 -1.08
C ASP A 144 -10.71 16.41 -1.76
N GLU A 145 -11.92 16.93 -1.49
CA GLU A 145 -13.16 16.42 -2.09
C GLU A 145 -13.21 16.63 -3.62
N ALA A 146 -12.58 17.69 -4.11
CA ALA A 146 -12.50 17.97 -5.55
C ALA A 146 -11.73 16.86 -6.28
N PHE A 147 -10.62 16.41 -5.70
CA PHE A 147 -9.86 15.29 -6.23
C PHE A 147 -10.63 13.97 -6.14
N GLU A 148 -11.33 13.70 -5.04
CA GLU A 148 -12.22 12.53 -4.95
C GLU A 148 -13.27 12.51 -6.06
N ALA A 149 -13.90 13.65 -6.35
CA ALA A 149 -14.90 13.78 -7.40
C ALA A 149 -14.33 13.44 -8.78
N PHE A 150 -13.09 13.85 -9.04
CA PHE A 150 -12.38 13.51 -10.27
C PHE A 150 -12.09 12.00 -10.37
N LEU A 151 -11.64 11.37 -9.28
CA LEU A 151 -11.37 9.93 -9.27
C LEU A 151 -12.61 9.10 -9.63
N LEU A 152 -13.82 9.60 -9.41
CA LEU A 152 -15.04 8.86 -9.70
C LEU A 152 -15.14 8.45 -11.18
N GLU A 153 -14.67 9.30 -12.10
CA GLU A 153 -14.61 8.99 -13.53
C GLU A 153 -13.64 7.83 -13.79
N VAL A 154 -12.42 7.95 -13.26
CA VAL A 154 -11.35 6.95 -13.41
C VAL A 154 -11.76 5.59 -12.83
N LEU A 155 -12.39 5.59 -11.67
CA LEU A 155 -12.75 4.38 -10.93
C LEU A 155 -14.00 3.68 -11.45
N SER A 156 -14.93 4.41 -12.09
CA SER A 156 -16.18 3.83 -12.60
C SER A 156 -16.07 3.47 -14.08
N GLU A 157 -15.60 4.42 -14.88
CA GLU A 157 -15.64 4.33 -16.34
C GLU A 157 -14.29 3.94 -16.93
N HIS A 158 -13.23 3.86 -16.11
CA HIS A 158 -11.86 3.55 -16.56
C HIS A 158 -11.44 4.49 -17.70
N GLN A 159 -11.67 5.79 -17.53
CA GLN A 159 -11.31 6.81 -18.49
C GLN A 159 -10.90 8.11 -17.79
N VAL A 160 -10.31 9.01 -18.56
CA VAL A 160 -9.93 10.35 -18.13
C VAL A 160 -10.38 11.34 -19.18
N SER A 161 -11.11 12.38 -18.79
CA SER A 161 -11.46 13.50 -19.67
C SER A 161 -10.43 14.62 -19.61
N ILE A 162 -9.81 14.93 -20.77
CA ILE A 162 -8.84 16.01 -20.92
C ILE A 162 -9.47 17.09 -21.82
N PRO A 163 -9.65 18.34 -21.35
CA PRO A 163 -10.34 19.39 -22.10
C PRO A 163 -9.83 19.60 -23.53
N GLU A 164 -8.52 19.51 -23.74
CA GLU A 164 -7.89 19.85 -25.01
C GLU A 164 -7.89 18.70 -26.04
N ILE A 165 -7.95 17.44 -25.59
CA ILE A 165 -7.86 16.26 -26.48
C ILE A 165 -9.06 15.30 -26.37
N GLY A 166 -9.99 15.59 -25.47
CA GLY A 166 -11.20 14.80 -25.24
C GLY A 166 -11.00 13.67 -24.23
N THR A 167 -11.92 12.71 -24.27
CA THR A 167 -11.97 11.59 -23.31
C THR A 167 -11.13 10.42 -23.76
N LEU A 168 -10.14 10.06 -22.93
CA LEU A 168 -9.26 8.92 -23.15
C LEU A 168 -9.74 7.72 -22.33
N LYS A 169 -10.17 6.66 -23.02
CA LYS A 169 -10.55 5.39 -22.39
C LYS A 169 -9.34 4.49 -22.12
N ALA A 170 -9.48 3.62 -21.12
CA ALA A 170 -8.44 2.68 -20.76
C ALA A 170 -8.15 1.67 -21.89
N LEU A 171 -6.87 1.49 -22.20
CA LEU A 171 -6.42 0.43 -23.10
C LEU A 171 -6.47 -0.94 -22.41
N SER A 172 -6.17 -0.95 -21.11
CA SER A 172 -6.33 -2.11 -20.24
C SER A 172 -6.78 -1.67 -18.86
N LYS A 173 -7.58 -2.49 -18.16
CA LYS A 173 -8.14 -2.12 -16.86
C LYS A 173 -7.14 -2.40 -15.73
N PRO A 174 -6.74 -1.39 -14.93
CA PRO A 174 -5.88 -1.60 -13.77
C PRO A 174 -6.61 -2.29 -12.62
N LEU A 175 -5.87 -3.04 -11.80
CA LEU A 175 -6.31 -3.33 -10.44
C LEU A 175 -6.03 -2.07 -9.59
N VAL A 176 -7.09 -1.36 -9.21
CA VAL A 176 -6.96 -0.14 -8.41
C VAL A 176 -7.09 -0.46 -6.91
N ILE A 177 -6.12 -0.01 -6.13
CA ILE A 177 -6.08 -0.16 -4.67
C ILE A 177 -5.95 1.25 -4.06
N LEU A 178 -6.94 1.65 -3.28
CA LEU A 178 -6.94 2.86 -2.48
C LEU A 178 -6.58 2.50 -1.04
N THR A 179 -5.71 3.29 -0.41
CA THR A 179 -5.42 3.16 1.02
C THR A 179 -5.87 4.40 1.77
N SER A 180 -6.40 4.21 2.98
CA SER A 180 -6.75 5.32 3.87
C SER A 180 -6.35 4.99 5.30
N ASN A 181 -5.87 6.00 6.02
CA ASN A 181 -5.56 5.90 7.45
C ASN A 181 -6.76 6.28 8.33
N GLY A 182 -7.91 6.62 7.73
CA GLY A 182 -9.10 7.07 8.44
C GLY A 182 -8.92 8.41 9.14
N THR A 183 -8.04 9.29 8.64
CA THR A 183 -7.83 10.63 9.23
C THR A 183 -8.96 11.61 8.93
N ARG A 184 -9.69 11.38 7.82
CA ARG A 184 -10.98 11.99 7.52
C ARG A 184 -11.92 10.96 6.90
N ASP A 185 -13.21 11.25 6.94
CA ASP A 185 -14.20 10.47 6.22
C ASP A 185 -14.11 10.71 4.71
N LEU A 186 -14.05 9.62 3.96
CA LEU A 186 -14.15 9.63 2.50
C LEU A 186 -15.60 9.78 2.07
N SER A 187 -15.83 10.38 0.91
CA SER A 187 -17.17 10.57 0.37
C SER A 187 -17.90 9.23 0.16
N ASP A 188 -19.21 9.22 0.43
CA ASP A 188 -20.09 8.08 0.15
C ASP A 188 -19.99 7.63 -1.31
N ALA A 189 -19.80 8.59 -2.21
CA ALA A 189 -19.70 8.35 -3.64
C ALA A 189 -18.44 7.54 -4.01
N LEU A 190 -17.32 7.75 -3.31
CA LEU A 190 -16.11 6.96 -3.46
C LEU A 190 -16.26 5.58 -2.82
N ARG A 191 -16.76 5.53 -1.58
CA ARG A 191 -16.97 4.27 -0.83
C ARG A 191 -17.86 3.29 -1.59
N ARG A 192 -18.99 3.75 -2.16
CA ARG A 192 -19.93 2.90 -2.90
C ARG A 192 -19.34 2.27 -4.16
N ARG A 193 -18.30 2.87 -4.74
CA ARG A 193 -17.62 2.37 -5.95
C ARG A 193 -16.54 1.34 -5.63
N CYS A 194 -16.07 1.28 -4.39
CA CYS A 194 -15.01 0.37 -3.97
C CYS A 194 -15.56 -0.90 -3.27
N LEU A 195 -14.80 -1.98 -3.37
CA LEU A 195 -14.88 -3.11 -2.44
C LEU A 195 -14.06 -2.75 -1.20
N PHE A 196 -14.65 -2.91 -0.02
CA PHE A 196 -14.07 -2.43 1.23
C PHE A 196 -13.46 -3.55 2.06
N HIS A 197 -12.30 -3.30 2.65
CA HIS A 197 -11.73 -4.15 3.69
C HIS A 197 -10.93 -3.31 4.70
N TYR A 198 -11.12 -3.63 5.98
CA TYR A 198 -10.38 -3.01 7.07
C TYR A 198 -9.23 -3.91 7.50
N LEU A 199 -7.99 -3.41 7.40
CA LEU A 199 -6.80 -4.08 7.88
C LEU A 199 -6.55 -3.69 9.33
N ASP A 200 -6.78 -4.65 10.21
CA ASP A 200 -6.42 -4.54 11.62
C ASP A 200 -4.97 -4.98 11.87
N TYR A 201 -4.47 -4.75 13.08
CA TYR A 201 -3.21 -5.31 13.53
C TYR A 201 -3.26 -6.85 13.47
N PRO A 202 -2.21 -7.50 12.95
CA PRO A 202 -2.18 -8.96 12.85
C PRO A 202 -2.20 -9.62 14.23
N SER A 203 -2.71 -10.84 14.30
CA SER A 203 -2.57 -11.70 15.48
C SER A 203 -1.09 -12.03 15.74
N LEU A 204 -0.76 -12.44 16.97
CA LEU A 204 0.59 -12.87 17.35
C LEU A 204 1.19 -13.89 16.37
N ALA A 205 0.42 -14.92 16.01
CA ALA A 205 0.86 -15.95 15.09
C ALA A 205 1.16 -15.39 13.69
N ARG A 206 0.28 -14.54 13.17
CA ARG A 206 0.43 -13.94 11.84
C ARG A 206 1.59 -12.96 11.80
N GLU A 207 1.72 -12.09 12.80
CA GLU A 207 2.80 -11.12 12.88
C GLU A 207 4.17 -11.80 13.00
N THR A 208 4.26 -12.85 13.83
CA THR A 208 5.47 -13.69 13.92
C THR A 208 5.85 -14.26 12.57
N GLN A 209 4.87 -14.76 11.80
CA GLN A 209 5.12 -15.28 10.46
C GLN A 209 5.57 -14.18 9.49
N ILE A 210 4.98 -12.99 9.57
CA ILE A 210 5.36 -11.82 8.75
C ILE A 210 6.81 -11.45 9.02
N VAL A 211 7.18 -11.29 10.29
CA VAL A 211 8.53 -10.89 10.69
C VAL A 211 9.56 -11.95 10.29
N ARG A 212 9.28 -13.24 10.49
CA ARG A 212 10.17 -14.33 10.03
C ARG A 212 10.40 -14.34 8.53
N THR A 213 9.37 -13.99 7.76
CA THR A 213 9.44 -13.97 6.30
C THR A 213 10.27 -12.77 5.81
N LEU A 214 10.16 -11.62 6.48
CA LEU A 214 10.81 -10.36 6.08
C LEU A 214 12.17 -10.12 6.73
N VAL A 215 12.51 -10.86 7.79
CA VAL A 215 13.80 -10.85 8.50
C VAL A 215 14.25 -12.30 8.73
N PRO A 216 14.53 -13.08 7.66
CA PRO A 216 14.90 -14.49 7.76
C PRO A 216 16.22 -14.73 8.51
N GLU A 217 17.08 -13.72 8.61
CA GLU A 217 18.35 -13.75 9.33
C GLU A 217 18.19 -13.71 10.86
N ALA A 218 17.06 -13.22 11.38
CA ALA A 218 16.83 -13.13 12.81
C ALA A 218 16.50 -14.50 13.41
N ALA A 219 17.02 -14.76 14.61
CA ALA A 219 16.74 -15.99 15.33
C ALA A 219 15.22 -16.14 15.59
N SER A 220 14.69 -17.35 15.35
CA SER A 220 13.24 -17.61 15.48
C SER A 220 12.68 -17.31 16.88
N ARG A 221 13.51 -17.46 17.92
CA ARG A 221 13.17 -17.15 19.31
C ARG A 221 13.09 -15.65 19.56
N LEU A 222 14.06 -14.88 19.08
CA LEU A 222 14.02 -13.41 19.12
C LEU A 222 12.74 -12.88 18.50
N VAL A 223 12.35 -13.39 17.33
CA VAL A 223 11.13 -12.94 16.64
C VAL A 223 9.88 -13.21 17.47
N GLU A 224 9.72 -14.42 18.02
CA GLU A 224 8.56 -14.76 18.85
C GLU A 224 8.46 -13.88 20.10
N GLU A 225 9.57 -13.71 20.81
CA GLU A 225 9.61 -12.92 22.05
C GLU A 225 9.39 -11.42 21.76
N ALA A 226 9.98 -10.89 20.69
CA ALA A 226 9.80 -9.49 20.28
C ALA A 226 8.35 -9.21 19.85
N VAL A 227 7.75 -10.07 19.01
CA VAL A 227 6.35 -9.89 18.59
C VAL A 227 5.41 -10.01 19.80
N ALA A 228 5.64 -10.97 20.70
CA ALA A 228 4.85 -11.09 21.93
C ALA A 228 4.97 -9.82 22.81
N PHE A 229 6.17 -9.24 22.90
CA PHE A 229 6.38 -7.97 23.58
C PHE A 229 5.59 -6.83 22.92
N VAL A 230 5.68 -6.67 21.59
CA VAL A 230 4.95 -5.61 20.87
C VAL A 230 3.44 -5.78 21.03
N GLN A 231 2.92 -7.00 20.95
CA GLN A 231 1.49 -7.28 21.15
C GLN A 231 1.00 -6.85 22.54
N ARG A 232 1.82 -7.03 23.58
CA ARG A 232 1.52 -6.50 24.92
C ARG A 232 1.65 -4.98 24.96
N LEU A 233 2.68 -4.42 24.34
CA LEU A 233 2.91 -2.98 24.26
C LEU A 233 1.75 -2.24 23.58
N ARG A 234 1.12 -2.82 22.54
CA ARG A 234 -0.07 -2.25 21.87
C ARG A 234 -1.31 -2.13 22.78
N ARG A 235 -1.32 -2.83 23.92
CA ARG A 235 -2.42 -2.76 24.90
C ARG A 235 -2.19 -1.68 25.96
N GLU A 236 -1.02 -1.04 25.94
CA GLU A 236 -0.74 0.14 26.75
C GLU A 236 -1.41 1.39 26.13
N ASP A 237 -1.64 2.41 26.94
CA ASP A 237 -2.25 3.68 26.53
C ASP A 237 -1.23 4.57 25.80
N LEU A 238 -0.86 4.17 24.57
CA LEU A 238 0.13 4.86 23.76
C LEU A 238 -0.52 5.88 22.83
N ASP A 239 0.11 7.05 22.71
CA ASP A 239 -0.27 8.07 21.72
C ASP A 239 -0.08 7.55 20.29
N LYS A 240 1.00 6.77 20.08
CA LYS A 240 1.30 6.12 18.79
C LYS A 240 1.54 4.63 18.99
N VAL A 241 0.49 3.86 18.72
CA VAL A 241 0.54 2.40 18.72
C VAL A 241 1.52 1.91 17.63
N PRO A 242 2.51 1.06 17.96
CA PRO A 242 3.51 0.61 17.00
C PRO A 242 2.90 -0.37 15.98
N GLY A 243 3.18 -0.16 14.69
CA GLY A 243 2.76 -1.03 13.61
C GLY A 243 3.69 -2.21 13.36
N ILE A 244 3.47 -2.89 12.23
CA ILE A 244 4.33 -3.98 11.77
C ILE A 244 5.70 -3.43 11.35
N ALA A 245 5.73 -2.22 10.76
CA ALA A 245 6.97 -1.56 10.35
C ALA A 245 7.91 -1.34 11.54
N GLU A 246 7.40 -0.80 12.65
CA GLU A 246 8.16 -0.60 13.88
C GLU A 246 8.64 -1.94 14.47
N THR A 247 7.83 -2.99 14.39
CA THR A 247 8.19 -4.33 14.85
C THR A 247 9.36 -4.90 14.04
N LEU A 248 9.32 -4.77 12.72
CA LEU A 248 10.40 -5.19 11.81
C LEU A 248 11.70 -4.43 12.11
N ASP A 249 11.62 -3.11 12.25
CA ASP A 249 12.77 -2.26 12.57
C ASP A 249 13.37 -2.64 13.92
N TRP A 250 12.54 -2.90 14.93
CA TRP A 250 13.02 -3.27 16.25
C TRP A 250 13.70 -4.64 16.27
N VAL A 251 13.13 -5.64 15.59
CA VAL A 251 13.76 -6.96 15.46
C VAL A 251 15.09 -6.86 14.71
N ARG A 252 15.18 -6.04 13.67
CA ARG A 252 16.44 -5.77 12.97
C ARG A 252 17.46 -5.12 13.89
N VAL A 253 17.08 -4.14 14.69
CA VAL A 253 17.98 -3.51 15.68
C VAL A 253 18.52 -4.55 16.66
N LEU A 254 17.64 -5.38 17.25
CA LEU A 254 18.05 -6.42 18.18
C LEU A 254 18.99 -7.45 17.53
N PHE A 255 18.70 -7.86 16.29
CA PHE A 255 19.57 -8.75 15.52
C PHE A 255 20.96 -8.14 15.27
N HIS A 256 21.04 -6.88 14.83
CA HIS A 256 22.32 -6.21 14.55
C HIS A 256 23.14 -5.93 15.82
N LEU A 257 22.49 -5.85 16.98
CA LEU A 257 23.16 -5.82 18.28
C LEU A 257 23.69 -7.21 18.72
N GLY A 258 23.46 -8.25 17.92
CA GLY A 258 23.96 -9.61 18.17
C GLY A 258 23.06 -10.44 19.07
N HIS A 259 21.82 -10.03 19.32
CA HIS A 259 20.89 -10.78 20.16
C HIS A 259 20.18 -11.87 19.37
N GLY A 260 20.14 -13.09 19.91
CA GLY A 260 19.36 -14.23 19.38
C GLY A 260 18.05 -14.51 20.14
N GLU A 261 17.83 -13.79 21.23
CA GLU A 261 16.65 -13.80 22.09
C GLU A 261 16.48 -12.42 22.71
N LEU A 262 15.32 -12.12 23.30
CA LEU A 262 15.06 -10.82 23.89
C LEU A 262 15.99 -10.61 25.11
N PRO A 263 16.78 -9.51 25.17
CA PRO A 263 17.65 -9.26 26.31
C PRO A 263 16.88 -9.18 27.62
N VAL A 264 17.32 -9.96 28.61
CA VAL A 264 16.78 -9.89 29.98
C VAL A 264 17.16 -8.58 30.66
N ASP A 265 18.33 -8.03 30.34
CA ASP A 265 18.78 -6.75 30.87
C ASP A 265 17.99 -5.57 30.27
N HIS A 266 17.14 -4.96 31.09
CA HIS A 266 16.34 -3.80 30.72
C HIS A 266 17.18 -2.59 30.32
N MET A 267 18.42 -2.46 30.83
CA MET A 267 19.32 -1.37 30.44
C MET A 267 19.75 -1.48 28.98
N VAL A 268 19.79 -2.69 28.43
CA VAL A 268 20.05 -2.95 27.01
C VAL A 268 18.78 -2.76 26.19
N LEU A 269 17.62 -3.17 26.72
CA LEU A 269 16.35 -3.14 26.00
C LEU A 269 15.79 -1.72 25.84
N VAL A 270 15.81 -0.90 26.90
CA VAL A 270 15.17 0.43 26.93
C VAL A 270 15.66 1.36 25.80
N PRO A 271 16.97 1.47 25.50
CA PRO A 271 17.44 2.27 24.37
C PRO A 271 16.89 1.81 23.01
N THR A 272 16.70 0.50 22.82
CA THR A 272 16.19 -0.07 21.55
C THR A 272 14.71 0.23 21.33
N LEU A 273 13.95 0.53 22.39
CA LEU A 273 12.53 0.91 22.30
C LEU A 273 12.31 2.21 21.52
N ALA A 274 13.38 2.98 21.23
CA ALA A 274 13.32 4.08 20.27
C ALA A 274 12.81 3.65 18.88
N ALA A 275 12.94 2.38 18.51
CA ALA A 275 12.38 1.82 17.29
C ALA A 275 10.85 1.69 17.34
N LEU A 276 10.28 1.46 18.53
CA LEU A 276 8.83 1.27 18.75
C LEU A 276 8.13 2.56 19.16
N LEU A 277 8.71 3.31 20.11
CA LEU A 277 8.09 4.46 20.76
C LEU A 277 8.51 5.77 20.07
N LYS A 278 7.53 6.41 19.41
CA LYS A 278 7.76 7.58 18.54
C LYS A 278 7.47 8.92 19.20
N THR A 279 6.82 8.95 20.36
CA THR A 279 6.56 10.19 21.09
C THR A 279 7.36 10.27 22.38
N ARG A 280 7.57 11.50 22.87
CA ARG A 280 8.22 11.73 24.18
C ARG A 280 7.35 11.20 25.33
N ASN A 281 6.03 11.32 25.20
CA ASN A 281 5.08 10.86 26.20
C ASN A 281 5.11 9.33 26.33
N ASP A 282 5.03 8.60 25.21
CA ASP A 282 5.14 7.13 25.21
C ASP A 282 6.45 6.66 25.85
N ARG A 283 7.57 7.30 25.52
CA ARG A 283 8.89 6.98 26.12
C ARG A 283 8.96 7.29 27.61
N TRP A 284 8.24 8.29 28.08
CA TRP A 284 8.18 8.63 29.49
C TRP A 284 7.31 7.64 30.28
N GLN A 285 6.21 7.19 29.67
CA GLN A 285 5.28 6.24 30.29
C GLN A 285 5.87 4.82 30.37
N VAL A 286 6.62 4.38 29.35
CA VAL A 286 7.24 3.04 29.32
C VAL A 286 8.56 3.04 30.11
N THR A 287 8.46 2.98 31.43
CA THR A 287 9.62 2.91 32.35
C THR A 287 10.30 1.54 32.32
N ALA A 288 11.55 1.44 32.81
CA ALA A 288 12.27 0.17 32.91
C ALA A 288 11.50 -0.91 33.72
N GLU A 289 10.78 -0.50 34.77
CA GLU A 289 9.91 -1.40 35.53
C GLU A 289 8.74 -1.91 34.67
N ARG A 290 8.14 -1.04 33.86
CA ARG A 290 7.06 -1.42 32.94
C ARG A 290 7.58 -2.36 31.85
N VAL A 291 8.78 -2.11 31.33
CA VAL A 291 9.46 -2.99 30.39
C VAL A 291 9.65 -4.38 31.00
N GLY A 292 10.10 -4.50 32.25
CA GLY A 292 10.20 -5.79 32.94
C GLY A 292 8.87 -6.54 32.99
N LYS A 293 7.79 -5.86 33.38
CA LYS A 293 6.43 -6.45 33.37
C LYS A 293 5.98 -6.89 31.97
N LEU A 294 6.37 -6.15 30.93
CA LEU A 294 6.06 -6.48 29.54
C LEU A 294 6.94 -7.61 28.99
N VAL A 295 8.14 -7.84 29.52
CA VAL A 295 8.98 -8.99 29.17
C VAL A 295 8.46 -10.26 29.87
N ASP A 296 8.18 -10.16 31.17
CA ASP A 296 7.76 -11.28 32.03
C ASP A 296 6.26 -11.59 31.97
N GLY A 297 5.49 -10.77 31.26
CA GLY A 297 4.04 -10.93 31.13
C GLY A 297 3.66 -12.32 30.60
N PRO A 298 2.47 -12.85 30.99
CA PRO A 298 2.07 -14.20 30.64
C PRO A 298 2.23 -14.43 29.14
N ARG A 299 2.80 -15.59 28.77
CA ARG A 299 2.86 -16.02 27.37
C ARG A 299 1.43 -16.04 26.85
N ILE A 300 1.12 -15.13 25.93
CA ILE A 300 -0.18 -15.08 25.28
C ILE A 300 -0.36 -16.46 24.64
N ALA A 301 -1.34 -17.23 25.13
CA ALA A 301 -1.59 -18.57 24.65
C ALA A 301 -1.80 -18.52 23.13
N GLN A 302 -1.20 -19.46 22.41
CA GLN A 302 -1.46 -19.68 21.00
C GLN A 302 -2.97 -19.88 20.84
N ASP A 303 -3.63 -19.04 20.04
CA ASP A 303 -5.01 -19.30 19.63
C ASP A 303 -5.04 -20.68 18.94
N VAL A 304 -5.65 -21.64 19.61
CA VAL A 304 -5.97 -22.96 19.06
C VAL A 304 -7.12 -22.75 18.09
N GLY A 305 -6.79 -22.35 16.87
CA GLY A 305 -7.74 -22.18 15.78
C GLY A 305 -7.14 -22.72 14.50
N VAL A 306 -7.08 -24.05 14.36
CA VAL A 306 -7.39 -24.89 13.16
C VAL A 306 -7.00 -26.33 13.53
N ALA A 307 -7.80 -27.01 14.36
CA ALA A 307 -7.75 -28.47 14.52
C ALA A 307 -9.06 -28.96 15.17
N GLY A 308 -10.17 -28.89 14.43
CA GLY A 308 -11.46 -29.28 14.99
C GLY A 308 -12.65 -29.17 14.05
N ALA A 309 -12.52 -29.58 12.78
CA ALA A 309 -13.66 -29.80 11.91
C ALA A 309 -13.31 -30.81 10.79
N MET A 310 -12.90 -32.00 11.21
CA MET A 310 -13.05 -33.21 10.39
C MET A 310 -13.52 -34.32 11.32
N LYS A 311 -14.84 -34.43 11.44
CA LYS A 311 -15.61 -35.66 11.63
C LYS A 311 -16.98 -35.45 11.02
#